data_AF-A0A9D8IMJ3-F1
#
_entry.id   AF-A0A9D8IMJ3-F1
#
_cell.length_a   1.000
_cell.length_b   1.000
_cell.length_c   1.000
_cell.angle_alpha   90.00
_cell.angle_beta   90.00
_cell.angle_gamma   90.00
#
_symmetry.space_group_name_H-M   'P 1'
#
loop_
_entity.id
_entity.type
_entity.pdbx_description
1 polymer ?
#
loop_
_entity_poly.entity_id
_entity_poly.type
_entity_poly.pdbx_seq_one_letter_code
_entity_poly.pdbx_strand_id
1 'polypeptide(L)'
;MIRMTMGAAAMMLLAALTVRADDSRSRWKGQWTSDSTGHKGPLKATVVQEGPDSYKARFAGRFAGVVPFMYTSKMQVTGVENGRVHLAADRKLPMFGQFSTRAVIDGDRFDATFKAKNDQGSFRMERR
;
A
#
# COMPACT_ATOMS: atom_id res chain seq x y z
N MET A 1 16.39 54.30 -33.02
CA MET A 1 16.52 52.91 -33.51
C MET A 1 15.69 51.98 -32.65
N ILE A 2 15.29 50.85 -33.24
CA ILE A 2 14.15 49.97 -32.97
C ILE A 2 14.25 49.15 -31.66
N ARG A 3 13.09 48.90 -31.03
CA ARG A 3 12.84 47.89 -29.98
C ARG A 3 12.63 46.50 -30.60
N MET A 4 13.20 45.44 -30.00
CA MET A 4 12.86 44.00 -30.24
C MET A 4 13.31 43.21 -28.98
N THR A 5 12.45 42.90 -28.01
CA THR A 5 11.57 41.71 -27.80
C THR A 5 12.26 40.36 -27.52
N MET A 6 11.97 39.84 -26.32
CA MET A 6 11.66 38.46 -25.88
C MET A 6 12.55 37.26 -26.29
N GLY A 7 12.86 36.43 -25.29
CA GLY A 7 12.68 34.98 -25.42
C GLY A 7 13.69 34.11 -24.69
N ALA A 8 13.29 33.51 -23.57
CA ALA A 8 13.41 32.07 -23.30
C ALA A 8 13.00 31.77 -21.85
N ALA A 9 11.71 31.47 -21.64
CA ALA A 9 11.31 30.74 -20.45
C ALA A 9 11.76 29.29 -20.64
N ALA A 10 12.72 28.83 -19.83
CA ALA A 10 13.11 27.43 -19.77
C ALA A 10 11.95 26.63 -19.18
N MET A 11 11.12 26.05 -20.04
CA MET A 11 10.07 25.13 -19.63
C MET A 11 10.75 23.80 -19.27
N MET A 12 11.02 23.58 -17.98
CA MET A 12 11.40 22.26 -17.48
C MET A 12 10.23 21.32 -17.73
N LEU A 13 10.33 20.48 -18.76
CA LEU A 13 9.46 19.32 -18.89
C LEU A 13 9.77 18.37 -17.73
N LEU A 14 8.94 18.36 -16.70
CA LEU A 14 8.82 17.19 -15.83
C LEU A 14 8.26 16.06 -16.68
N ALA A 15 9.14 15.21 -17.20
CA ALA A 15 8.74 13.93 -17.74
C ALA A 15 8.14 13.10 -16.60
N ALA A 16 6.81 12.99 -16.57
CA ALA A 16 6.13 12.01 -15.72
C ALA A 16 6.48 10.61 -16.24
N LEU A 17 7.59 10.05 -15.73
CA LEU A 17 7.92 8.65 -15.92
C LEU A 17 6.81 7.84 -15.26
N THR A 18 5.87 7.35 -16.07
CA THR A 18 5.00 6.27 -15.64
C THR A 18 5.84 5.00 -15.56
N VAL A 19 6.58 4.84 -14.46
CA VAL A 19 7.19 3.57 -14.11
C VAL A 19 6.04 2.56 -14.08
N ARG A 20 5.98 1.70 -15.10
CA ARG A 20 5.23 0.46 -15.01
C ARG A 20 5.97 -0.36 -13.97
N ALA A 21 5.47 -0.33 -12.74
CA ALA A 21 5.99 -1.15 -11.66
C ALA A 21 6.16 -2.58 -12.21
N ASP A 22 7.39 -3.07 -12.19
CA ASP A 22 7.70 -4.46 -12.49
C ASP A 22 6.68 -5.34 -11.74
N ASP A 23 5.87 -6.11 -12.48
CA ASP A 23 4.76 -6.84 -11.91
C ASP A 23 5.25 -7.98 -10.97
N SER A 24 6.54 -8.30 -10.98
CA SER A 24 7.16 -9.13 -9.93
C SER A 24 7.29 -8.37 -8.62
N ARG A 25 7.75 -7.11 -8.66
CA ARG A 25 7.84 -6.24 -7.49
C ARG A 25 6.45 -5.88 -6.95
N SER A 26 5.39 -6.00 -7.73
CA SER A 26 4.06 -5.74 -7.19
C SER A 26 3.56 -6.86 -6.27
N ARG A 27 4.13 -8.08 -6.32
CA ARG A 27 3.54 -9.27 -5.67
C ARG A 27 4.19 -9.61 -4.33
N TRP A 28 3.33 -9.96 -3.39
CA TRP A 28 3.70 -10.25 -2.00
C TRP A 28 3.00 -11.53 -1.53
N LYS A 29 3.66 -12.28 -0.66
CA LYS A 29 3.13 -13.48 -0.02
C LYS A 29 3.54 -13.52 1.45
N GLY A 30 2.64 -13.96 2.31
CA GLY A 30 2.90 -14.06 3.73
C GLY A 30 1.73 -14.59 4.52
N GLN A 31 1.55 -14.05 5.73
CA GLN A 31 0.50 -14.46 6.65
C GLN A 31 -0.18 -13.25 7.29
N TRP A 32 -1.42 -13.45 7.73
CA TRP A 32 -2.14 -12.54 8.62
C TRP A 32 -2.37 -13.21 9.97
N THR A 33 -2.48 -12.43 11.04
CA THR A 33 -2.86 -12.88 12.39
C THR A 33 -3.84 -11.87 13.01
N SER A 34 -4.87 -12.36 13.69
CA SER A 34 -5.77 -11.61 14.59
C SER A 34 -5.31 -11.82 16.02
N ASP A 35 -5.11 -10.72 16.76
CA ASP A 35 -4.73 -10.75 18.16
C ASP A 35 -5.92 -11.14 19.05
N SER A 36 -7.15 -10.73 18.68
CA SER A 36 -8.34 -10.97 19.51
C SER A 36 -8.83 -12.42 19.46
N THR A 37 -8.58 -13.14 18.36
CA THR A 37 -9.04 -14.53 18.20
C THR A 37 -7.90 -15.54 18.08
N GLY A 38 -6.67 -15.08 17.87
CA GLY A 38 -5.52 -15.95 17.55
C GLY A 38 -5.59 -16.58 16.15
N HIS A 39 -6.65 -16.32 15.38
CA HIS A 39 -6.76 -16.82 14.03
C HIS A 39 -5.65 -16.25 13.14
N LYS A 40 -5.14 -17.10 12.26
CA LYS A 40 -4.11 -16.75 11.28
C LYS A 40 -4.32 -17.51 10.00
N GLY A 41 -3.68 -17.06 8.93
CA GLY A 41 -3.77 -17.75 7.65
C GLY A 41 -2.88 -17.16 6.56
N PRO A 42 -2.84 -17.82 5.39
CA PRO A 42 -2.08 -17.32 4.26
C PRO A 42 -2.66 -16.00 3.76
N LEU A 43 -1.77 -15.11 3.33
CA LEU A 43 -2.08 -13.84 2.73
C LEU A 43 -1.22 -13.64 1.47
N LYS A 44 -1.85 -13.18 0.40
CA LYS A 44 -1.18 -12.70 -0.81
C LYS A 44 -1.61 -11.26 -1.05
N ALA A 45 -0.73 -10.48 -1.67
CA ALA A 45 -1.09 -9.13 -2.08
C ALA A 45 -0.44 -8.73 -3.39
N THR A 46 -1.09 -7.80 -4.06
CA THR A 46 -0.50 -6.98 -5.12
C THR A 46 -0.51 -5.53 -4.66
N VAL A 47 0.66 -4.92 -4.53
CA VAL A 47 0.84 -3.52 -4.08
C VAL A 47 1.50 -2.74 -5.20
N VAL A 48 0.75 -1.81 -5.79
CA VAL A 48 1.16 -1.02 -6.97
C VAL A 48 1.02 0.46 -6.65
N GLN A 49 2.03 1.26 -6.98
CA GLN A 49 1.93 2.71 -6.86
C GLN A 49 0.94 3.25 -7.90
N GLU A 50 -0.10 3.98 -7.47
CA GLU A 50 -1.12 4.59 -8.36
C GLU A 50 -0.94 6.10 -8.52
N GLY A 51 -0.08 6.72 -7.71
CA GLY A 51 0.26 8.14 -7.80
C GLY A 51 1.46 8.49 -6.93
N PRO A 52 1.83 9.78 -6.84
CA PRO A 52 3.00 10.23 -6.07
C PRO A 52 2.94 9.73 -4.62
N ASP A 53 1.78 9.86 -4.00
CA ASP A 53 1.59 9.62 -2.57
C ASP A 53 0.61 8.49 -2.28
N SER A 54 0.38 7.58 -3.23
CA SER A 54 -0.57 6.48 -2.99
C SER A 54 -0.23 5.17 -3.69
N TYR A 55 -0.58 4.10 -2.99
CA TYR A 55 -0.49 2.72 -3.45
C TYR A 55 -1.88 2.08 -3.43
N LYS A 56 -2.14 1.21 -4.39
CA LYS A 56 -3.25 0.27 -4.33
C LYS A 56 -2.74 -1.08 -3.90
N ALA A 57 -3.26 -1.53 -2.77
CA ALA A 57 -3.00 -2.86 -2.25
C ALA A 57 -4.25 -3.73 -2.43
N ARG A 58 -4.14 -4.79 -3.22
CA ARG A 58 -5.16 -5.85 -3.34
C ARG A 58 -4.70 -7.04 -2.50
N PHE A 59 -5.50 -7.43 -1.52
CA PHE A 59 -5.21 -8.55 -0.63
C PHE A 59 -6.13 -9.74 -0.92
N ALA A 60 -5.57 -10.94 -0.84
CA ALA A 60 -6.31 -12.20 -0.94
C ALA A 60 -5.79 -13.18 0.11
N GLY A 61 -6.67 -13.69 0.97
CA GLY A 61 -6.28 -14.58 2.07
C GLY A 61 -7.36 -15.59 2.43
N ARG A 62 -7.14 -16.30 3.54
CA ARG A 62 -8.12 -17.23 4.12
C ARG A 62 -8.27 -17.00 5.62
N PHE A 63 -9.51 -16.80 6.06
CA PHE A 63 -9.89 -16.76 7.46
C PHE A 63 -9.98 -18.19 8.02
N ALA A 64 -9.42 -18.42 9.21
CA ALA A 64 -9.31 -19.75 9.84
C ALA A 64 -8.81 -20.85 8.87
N GLY A 65 -7.95 -20.50 7.91
CA GLY A 65 -7.40 -21.42 6.91
C GLY A 65 -8.36 -21.85 5.78
N VAL A 66 -9.68 -21.67 5.92
CA VAL A 66 -10.68 -22.25 5.00
C VAL A 66 -11.58 -21.24 4.30
N VAL A 67 -11.94 -20.12 4.93
CA VAL A 67 -12.89 -19.15 4.36
C VAL A 67 -12.12 -18.11 3.54
N PRO A 68 -12.22 -18.08 2.19
CA PRO A 68 -11.48 -17.12 1.39
C PRO A 68 -11.99 -15.69 1.61
N PHE A 69 -11.10 -14.71 1.57
CA PHE A 69 -11.44 -13.29 1.53
C PHE A 69 -10.57 -12.55 0.52
N MET A 70 -11.11 -11.47 -0.04
CA MET A 70 -10.38 -10.53 -0.87
C MET A 70 -10.86 -9.11 -0.61
N TYR A 71 -9.94 -8.15 -0.59
CA TYR A 71 -10.29 -6.74 -0.51
C TYR A 71 -9.21 -5.87 -1.16
N THR A 72 -9.61 -4.67 -1.59
CA THR A 72 -8.69 -3.64 -2.11
C THR A 72 -8.68 -2.46 -1.15
N SER A 73 -7.48 -1.94 -0.89
CA SER A 73 -7.22 -0.75 -0.08
C SER A 73 -6.40 0.26 -0.88
N LYS A 74 -6.80 1.53 -0.82
CA LYS A 74 -5.96 2.64 -1.24
C LYS A 74 -5.15 3.10 -0.02
N MET A 75 -3.85 2.90 -0.09
CA MET A 75 -2.89 3.22 0.96
C MET A 75 -2.20 4.54 0.62
N GLN A 76 -2.27 5.52 1.52
CA GLN A 76 -1.60 6.82 1.38
C GLN A 76 -0.19 6.73 1.94
N VAL A 77 0.78 7.35 1.28
CA VAL A 77 2.14 7.52 1.81
C VAL A 77 2.08 8.55 2.94
N THR A 78 2.53 8.14 4.13
CA THR A 78 2.59 9.02 5.31
C THR A 78 4.01 9.46 5.65
N GLY A 79 5.01 8.88 5.00
CA GLY A 79 6.41 9.21 5.21
C GLY A 79 7.34 8.29 4.42
N VAL A 80 8.54 8.81 4.14
CA VAL A 80 9.63 8.04 3.56
C VAL A 80 10.90 8.35 4.37
N GLU A 81 11.47 7.35 5.01
CA GLU A 81 12.67 7.49 5.86
C GLU A 81 13.59 6.29 5.68
N ASN A 82 14.91 6.52 5.53
CA ASN A 82 15.90 5.44 5.43
C ASN A 82 15.57 4.35 4.38
N GLY A 83 14.94 4.73 3.26
CA GLY A 83 14.50 3.80 2.21
C GLY A 83 13.21 3.04 2.51
N ARG A 84 12.57 3.28 3.67
CA ARG A 84 11.28 2.72 4.06
C ARG A 84 10.14 3.61 3.63
N VAL A 85 9.07 3.01 3.13
CA VAL A 85 7.84 3.72 2.77
C VAL A 85 6.77 3.39 3.80
N HIS A 86 6.29 4.42 4.49
CA HIS A 86 5.22 4.31 5.49
C HIS A 86 3.90 4.59 4.81
N LEU A 87 2.94 3.69 5.04
CA LEU A 87 1.63 3.71 4.40
C LEU A 87 0.52 3.68 5.44
N ALA A 88 -0.58 4.36 5.17
CA ALA A 88 -1.79 4.29 5.97
C ALA A 88 -3.05 4.18 5.12
N ALA A 89 -4.06 3.48 5.61
CA ALA A 89 -5.39 3.46 5.02
C ALA A 89 -6.45 3.42 6.10
N ASP A 90 -7.56 4.10 5.82
CA ASP A 90 -8.72 4.18 6.69
C ASP A 90 -9.97 3.88 5.87
N ARG A 91 -10.81 2.99 6.37
CA ARG A 91 -12.07 2.62 5.73
C ARG A 91 -13.14 2.32 6.75
N LYS A 92 -14.32 2.91 6.58
CA LYS A 92 -15.50 2.48 7.32
C LYS A 92 -16.10 1.24 6.65
N LEU A 93 -16.16 0.14 7.39
CA LEU A 93 -16.85 -1.09 6.99
C LEU A 93 -18.27 -1.07 7.58
N PRO A 94 -19.32 -1.38 6.80
CA PRO A 94 -20.71 -1.25 7.26
C PRO A 94 -21.02 -1.92 8.60
N MET A 95 -20.57 -3.17 8.79
CA MET A 95 -20.81 -3.95 10.03
C MET A 95 -19.61 -3.98 10.98
N PHE A 96 -18.41 -3.66 10.51
CA PHE A 96 -17.17 -3.85 11.27
C PHE A 96 -16.58 -2.53 11.79
N GLY A 97 -17.25 -1.41 11.53
CA GLY A 97 -16.84 -0.09 12.00
C GLY A 97 -15.63 0.45 11.25
N GLN A 98 -14.86 1.31 11.91
CA GLN A 98 -13.62 1.83 11.36
C GLN A 98 -12.60 0.70 11.26
N PHE A 99 -12.05 0.52 10.06
CA PHE A 99 -10.92 -0.34 9.77
C PHE A 99 -9.75 0.53 9.34
N SER A 100 -8.71 0.56 10.17
CA SER A 100 -7.48 1.31 9.92
C SER A 100 -6.33 0.34 9.68
N THR A 101 -5.44 0.67 8.76
CA THR A 101 -4.23 -0.11 8.46
C THR A 101 -3.03 0.82 8.42
N ARG A 102 -1.92 0.40 9.02
CA ARG A 102 -0.61 1.03 8.86
C ARG A 102 0.37 -0.01 8.35
N ALA A 103 1.16 0.33 7.34
CA ALA A 103 2.14 -0.58 6.77
C ALA A 103 3.49 0.10 6.54
N VAL A 104 4.54 -0.72 6.50
CA VAL A 104 5.89 -0.33 6.14
C VAL A 104 6.37 -1.24 5.04
N ILE A 105 6.82 -0.65 3.93
CA ILE A 105 7.59 -1.35 2.90
C ILE A 105 9.07 -1.07 3.17
N ASP A 106 9.84 -2.12 3.44
CA ASP A 106 11.29 -2.07 3.66
C ASP A 106 11.97 -3.12 2.77
N GLY A 107 12.52 -2.68 1.63
CA GLY A 107 13.07 -3.58 0.61
C GLY A 107 12.03 -4.61 0.16
N ASP A 108 12.27 -5.88 0.45
CA ASP A 108 11.40 -7.01 0.09
C ASP A 108 10.43 -7.42 1.21
N ARG A 109 10.30 -6.62 2.26
CA ARG A 109 9.35 -6.83 3.37
C ARG A 109 8.18 -5.86 3.30
N PHE A 110 6.99 -6.40 3.54
CA PHE A 110 5.76 -5.66 3.76
C PHE A 110 5.20 -6.10 5.10
N ASP A 111 5.29 -5.22 6.09
CA ASP A 111 4.75 -5.41 7.43
C ASP A 111 3.61 -4.44 7.66
N ALA A 112 2.47 -4.92 8.16
CA ALA A 112 1.33 -4.08 8.45
C ALA A 112 0.65 -4.44 9.76
N THR A 113 -0.01 -3.46 10.36
CA THR A 113 -0.95 -3.63 11.46
C THR A 113 -2.32 -3.15 11.03
N PHE A 114 -3.38 -3.83 11.49
CA PHE A 114 -4.75 -3.38 11.31
C PHE A 114 -5.47 -3.22 12.66
N LYS A 115 -6.46 -2.34 12.69
CA LYS A 115 -7.38 -2.15 13.81
C LYS A 115 -8.80 -2.05 13.29
N ALA A 116 -9.69 -2.85 13.85
CA ALA A 116 -11.12 -2.86 13.64
C ALA A 116 -11.85 -2.62 14.97
N LYS A 117 -13.19 -2.59 14.96
CA LYS A 117 -13.99 -2.36 16.18
C LYS A 117 -13.68 -3.37 17.31
N ASN A 118 -13.60 -4.65 16.97
CA ASN A 118 -13.45 -5.76 17.94
C ASN A 118 -12.22 -6.64 17.64
N ASP A 119 -11.29 -6.15 16.80
CA ASP A 119 -10.12 -6.94 16.42
C ASP A 119 -8.96 -6.01 16.08
N GLN A 120 -7.76 -6.54 16.20
CA GLN A 120 -6.54 -5.94 15.71
C GLN A 120 -5.59 -7.07 15.34
N GLY A 121 -4.57 -6.75 14.56
CA GLY A 121 -3.61 -7.77 14.21
C GLY A 121 -2.59 -7.28 13.21
N SER A 122 -1.93 -8.22 12.56
CA SER A 122 -0.79 -7.92 11.70
C SER A 122 -0.74 -8.76 10.44
N PHE A 123 -0.11 -8.19 9.41
CA PHE A 123 0.34 -8.86 8.21
C PHE A 123 1.86 -8.86 8.19
N ARG A 124 2.46 -10.00 7.86
CA ARG A 124 3.89 -10.12 7.60
C ARG A 124 4.09 -10.81 6.27
N MET A 125 4.74 -10.13 5.34
CA MET A 125 4.82 -10.56 3.95
C MET A 125 6.18 -10.27 3.34
N GLU A 126 6.54 -11.10 2.35
CA GLU A 126 7.76 -10.96 1.55
C GLU A 126 7.40 -10.86 0.07
N ARG A 127 8.26 -10.18 -0.69
CA ARG A 127 8.14 -10.06 -2.15
C ARG A 127 8.27 -11.42 -2.83
N ARG A 128 7.57 -11.61 -3.96
CA ARG A 128 7.55 -12.87 -4.72
C ARG A 128 8.08 -12.75 -6.14
#